data_AF-A0A4R3K160-F1
#
_entry.id   AF-A0A4R3K160-F1
#
_cell.length_a   1.000
_cell.length_b   1.000
_cell.length_c   1.000
_cell.angle_alpha   90.00
_cell.angle_beta   90.00
_cell.angle_gamma   90.00
#
_symmetry.space_group_name_H-M   'P 1'
#
loop_
_entity.id
_entity.type
_entity.pdbx_description
1 polymer ?
#
loop_
_entity_poly.entity_id
_entity_poly.type
_entity_poly.pdbx_seq_one_letter_code
_entity_poly.pdbx_strand_id
1 'polypeptide(L)'
;MKMMLGEYGKLIVLVILLGSMILILFGTGEGGLPGMIKSARPEASLKDNDSFSLAQSIFSRKPPELSVKVKKLYRGQEYNLLDAESFYIEAKTAGGEEPEVSVIKVTDPKLKDITKEVLPEKFMPALSGEYRIVYRAAETYLGSTKTTEKEYNFIAD
;
A
#
# COMPACT_ATOMS: atom_id res chain seq x y z
N MET A 1 22.88 19.89 71.82
CA MET A 1 22.29 18.59 71.41
C MET A 1 20.87 18.65 70.84
N LYS A 2 20.21 19.82 70.66
CA LYS A 2 18.86 19.89 70.05
C LYS A 2 18.85 20.04 68.52
N MET A 3 19.99 20.37 67.90
CA MET A 3 20.09 20.60 66.46
C MET A 3 20.16 19.29 65.64
N MET A 4 20.72 18.22 66.23
CA MET A 4 20.88 16.92 65.57
C MET A 4 19.54 16.20 65.36
N LEU A 5 18.59 16.32 66.30
CA LEU A 5 17.31 15.59 66.26
C LEU A 5 16.40 16.00 65.09
N GLY A 6 16.50 17.26 64.64
CA GLY A 6 15.71 17.79 63.52
C GLY A 6 16.20 17.33 62.14
N GLU A 7 17.50 17.08 61.98
CA GLU A 7 18.07 16.56 60.73
C GLU A 7 17.77 15.08 60.55
N TYR A 8 17.90 14.27 61.62
CA TYR A 8 17.49 12.86 61.58
C TYR A 8 15.99 12.69 61.30
N GLY A 9 15.15 13.58 61.84
CA GLY A 9 13.71 13.58 61.55
C GLY A 9 13.41 13.82 60.06
N LYS A 10 14.08 14.78 59.42
CA LYS A 10 13.94 15.02 57.97
C LYS A 10 14.42 13.83 57.14
N LEU A 11 15.52 13.19 57.56
CA LEU A 11 16.07 12.02 56.89
C LEU A 11 15.10 10.84 56.96
N ILE A 12 14.46 10.61 58.12
CA ILE A 12 13.44 9.57 58.28
C ILE A 12 12.23 9.83 57.37
N VAL A 13 11.73 11.07 57.33
CA VAL A 13 10.60 11.44 56.46
C VAL A 13 10.95 11.26 54.98
N LEU A 14 12.16 11.64 54.58
CA LEU A 14 12.65 11.45 53.21
C LEU A 14 12.71 9.96 52.82
N VAL A 15 13.20 9.12 53.73
CA VAL A 15 13.31 7.66 53.51
C VAL A 15 11.92 7.03 53.40
N ILE A 16 10.95 7.48 54.20
CA ILE A 16 9.56 7.00 54.12
C ILE A 16 8.92 7.39 52.78
N LEU A 17 9.11 8.63 52.32
CA LEU A 17 8.60 9.11 51.03
C LEU A 17 9.24 8.37 49.84
N LEU A 18 10.55 8.16 49.86
CA LEU A 18 11.25 7.39 48.83
C LEU A 18 10.81 5.92 48.84
N GLY A 19 10.66 5.33 50.03
CA GLY A 19 10.18 3.96 50.20
C GLY A 19 8.76 3.78 49.65
N SER A 20 7.83 4.70 49.96
CA SER A 20 6.47 4.63 49.44
C SER A 20 6.41 4.83 47.92
N MET A 21 7.25 5.71 47.36
CA MET A 21 7.35 5.90 45.91
C MET A 21 7.85 4.64 45.19
N ILE A 22 8.88 3.97 45.74
CA ILE A 22 9.39 2.69 45.20
C ILE A 22 8.31 1.60 45.26
N LEU A 23 7.56 1.52 46.37
CA LEU A 23 6.45 0.58 46.50
C LEU A 23 5.31 0.85 45.52
N ILE A 24 5.04 2.11 45.15
CA ILE A 24 4.06 2.43 44.12
C ILE A 24 4.60 2.09 42.73
N LEU A 25 5.88 2.37 42.44
CA LEU A 25 6.50 2.11 41.14
C LEU A 25 6.65 0.62 40.82
N PHE A 26 6.96 -0.21 41.82
CA PHE A 26 7.28 -1.64 41.64
C PHE A 26 6.36 -2.60 42.41
N GLY A 27 5.38 -2.07 43.14
CA GLY A 27 4.41 -2.88 43.87
C GLY A 27 3.54 -3.70 42.91
N THR A 28 3.36 -4.98 43.25
CA THR A 28 2.62 -5.95 42.46
C THR A 28 1.10 -5.94 42.73
N GLY A 29 0.61 -5.09 43.63
CA GLY A 29 -0.80 -4.92 43.95
C GLY A 29 -1.54 -3.96 43.01
N GLU A 30 -2.89 -3.97 43.04
CA GLU A 30 -3.75 -3.14 42.17
C GLU A 30 -3.51 -1.62 42.31
N GLY A 31 -3.06 -1.16 43.50
CA GLY A 31 -2.72 0.24 43.77
C GLY A 31 -1.31 0.68 43.35
N GLY A 32 -0.47 -0.24 42.83
CA GLY A 32 0.84 0.10 42.26
C GLY A 32 0.72 0.50 40.79
N LEU A 33 1.67 1.27 40.27
CA LEU A 33 1.72 1.71 38.87
C LEU A 33 1.56 0.55 37.86
N PRO A 34 2.17 -0.64 38.05
CA PRO A 34 1.93 -1.78 37.17
C PRO A 34 0.47 -2.29 37.21
N GLY A 35 -0.17 -2.24 38.38
CA GLY A 35 -1.59 -2.58 38.56
C GLY A 35 -2.53 -1.52 37.96
N MET A 36 -2.17 -0.24 38.10
CA MET A 36 -2.85 0.89 37.46
C MET A 36 -2.72 0.85 35.94
N ILE A 37 -1.55 0.48 35.40
CA ILE A 37 -1.33 0.27 33.96
C ILE A 37 -2.10 -0.95 33.46
N LYS A 38 -2.18 -2.03 34.24
CA LYS A 38 -2.98 -3.22 33.87
C LYS A 38 -4.49 -2.96 33.91
N SER A 39 -4.96 -2.11 34.81
CA SER A 39 -6.38 -1.73 34.94
C SER A 39 -6.80 -0.61 33.98
N ALA A 40 -5.85 0.23 33.55
CA ALA A 40 -5.98 1.07 32.38
C ALA A 40 -6.06 0.18 31.14
N ARG A 41 -7.28 -0.20 30.74
CA ARG A 41 -7.50 -0.88 29.46
C ARG A 41 -6.82 -0.05 28.37
N PRO A 42 -6.05 -0.67 27.46
CA PRO A 42 -5.55 0.06 26.30
C PRO A 42 -6.74 0.54 25.48
N GLU A 43 -7.02 1.84 25.49
CA GLU A 43 -8.04 2.47 24.65
C GLU A 43 -7.70 2.41 23.15
N ALA A 44 -6.58 1.78 22.78
CA ALA A 44 -6.09 1.69 21.40
C ALA A 44 -5.94 0.25 20.88
N SER A 45 -6.59 -0.75 21.49
CA SER A 45 -6.72 -2.06 20.83
C SER A 45 -8.00 -2.06 20.01
N LEU A 46 -7.90 -1.59 18.75
CA LEU A 46 -8.81 -1.85 17.61
C LEU A 46 -10.11 -2.58 18.00
N LYS A 47 -11.02 -1.86 18.66
CA LYS A 47 -12.27 -2.42 19.18
C LYS A 47 -13.47 -1.90 18.39
N ASP A 48 -13.29 -1.66 17.10
CA ASP A 48 -14.41 -1.52 16.19
C ASP A 48 -14.37 -2.68 15.21
N ASN A 49 -15.35 -3.59 15.33
CA ASN A 49 -15.59 -4.68 14.38
C ASN A 49 -15.64 -4.17 12.92
N ASP A 50 -15.97 -2.88 12.73
CA ASP A 50 -16.00 -2.20 11.45
C ASP A 50 -14.60 -2.03 10.84
N SER A 51 -13.57 -1.80 11.65
CA SER A 51 -12.20 -1.65 11.14
C SER A 51 -11.62 -2.98 10.64
N PHE A 52 -11.96 -4.09 11.31
CA PHE A 52 -11.52 -5.42 10.89
C PHE A 52 -12.21 -5.86 9.60
N SER A 53 -13.53 -5.65 9.49
CA SER A 53 -14.28 -5.98 8.27
C SER A 53 -13.85 -5.11 7.07
N LEU A 54 -13.58 -3.82 7.29
CA LEU A 54 -13.01 -2.93 6.28
C LEU A 54 -11.62 -3.40 5.85
N ALA A 55 -10.71 -3.69 6.79
CA ALA A 55 -9.38 -4.20 6.46
C ALA A 55 -9.47 -5.52 5.67
N GLN A 56 -10.33 -6.44 6.09
CA GLN A 56 -10.56 -7.71 5.39
C GLN A 56 -11.11 -7.49 3.97
N SER A 57 -12.01 -6.52 3.78
CA SER A 57 -12.53 -6.17 2.45
C SER A 57 -11.45 -5.62 1.52
N ILE A 58 -10.51 -4.83 2.04
CA ILE A 58 -9.37 -4.29 1.29
C ILE A 58 -8.38 -5.41 0.92
N PHE A 59 -8.07 -6.30 1.87
CA PHE A 59 -7.13 -7.40 1.66
C PHE A 59 -7.66 -8.46 0.69
N SER A 60 -8.95 -8.80 0.79
CA SER A 60 -9.59 -9.82 -0.05
C SER A 60 -10.01 -9.32 -1.43
N ARG A 61 -9.96 -8.00 -1.68
CA ARG A 61 -10.27 -7.42 -2.99
C ARG A 61 -9.30 -7.93 -4.04
N LYS A 62 -9.85 -8.55 -5.09
CA LYS A 62 -9.07 -9.06 -6.22
C LYS A 62 -8.50 -7.88 -7.02
N PRO A 63 -7.30 -8.03 -7.61
CA PRO A 63 -6.78 -7.09 -8.60
C PRO A 63 -7.73 -6.96 -9.80
N PRO A 64 -7.70 -5.83 -10.52
CA PRO A 64 -8.52 -5.65 -11.71
C PRO A 64 -8.19 -6.70 -12.77
N GLU A 65 -9.21 -7.18 -13.47
CA GLU A 65 -9.02 -7.99 -14.67
C GLU A 65 -8.59 -7.10 -15.83
N LEU A 66 -7.72 -7.62 -16.70
CA LEU A 66 -7.21 -6.92 -17.88
C LEU A 66 -7.07 -7.91 -19.03
N SER A 67 -7.62 -7.56 -20.18
CA SER A 67 -7.52 -8.29 -21.44
C SER A 67 -7.33 -7.30 -22.58
N VAL A 68 -6.40 -7.59 -23.50
CA VAL A 68 -6.16 -6.80 -24.70
C VAL A 68 -6.07 -7.75 -25.88
N LYS A 69 -6.77 -7.44 -26.97
CA LYS A 69 -6.70 -8.23 -28.19
C LYS A 69 -5.51 -7.80 -29.02
N VAL A 70 -4.58 -8.74 -29.20
CA VAL A 70 -3.44 -8.56 -30.08
C VAL A 70 -3.93 -8.50 -31.53
N LYS A 71 -3.41 -7.53 -32.28
CA LYS A 71 -3.59 -7.42 -33.73
C LYS A 71 -2.25 -7.13 -34.41
N LYS A 72 -2.24 -7.33 -35.72
CA LYS A 72 -1.11 -6.96 -36.56
C LYS A 72 -1.03 -5.43 -36.69
N LEU A 73 0.16 -4.88 -36.53
CA LEU A 73 0.47 -3.48 -36.74
C LEU A 73 1.21 -3.31 -38.06
N TYR A 74 1.18 -2.09 -38.60
CA TYR A 74 1.88 -1.73 -39.81
C TYR A 74 2.91 -0.65 -39.52
N ARG A 75 4.10 -0.81 -40.08
CA ARG A 75 5.19 0.14 -39.90
C ARG A 75 4.83 1.50 -40.47
N GLY A 76 5.13 2.56 -39.72
CA GLY A 76 4.83 3.94 -40.12
C GLY A 76 3.36 4.35 -40.02
N GLN A 77 2.48 3.46 -39.53
CA GLN A 77 1.11 3.81 -39.19
C GLN A 77 1.02 4.16 -37.70
N GLU A 78 0.30 5.24 -37.40
CA GLU A 78 0.03 5.67 -36.02
C GLU A 78 -1.13 4.87 -35.42
N TYR A 79 -0.95 4.45 -34.17
CA TYR A 79 -1.93 3.73 -33.37
C TYR A 79 -2.05 4.37 -32.00
N ASN A 80 -3.27 4.51 -31.50
CA ASN A 80 -3.51 4.73 -30.08
C ASN A 80 -3.59 3.38 -29.37
N LEU A 81 -2.52 3.01 -28.66
CA LEU A 81 -2.46 1.75 -27.92
C LEU A 81 -3.49 1.67 -26.78
N LEU A 82 -4.02 2.80 -26.33
CA LEU A 82 -5.04 2.88 -25.28
C LEU A 82 -6.47 2.92 -25.83
N ASP A 83 -6.65 2.85 -27.15
CA ASP A 83 -7.98 2.85 -27.76
C ASP A 83 -8.69 1.50 -27.55
N ALA A 84 -9.67 1.52 -26.65
CA ALA A 84 -10.42 0.34 -26.22
C ALA A 84 -11.19 -0.32 -27.37
N GLU A 85 -11.70 0.43 -28.34
CA GLU A 85 -12.42 -0.13 -29.49
C GLU A 85 -11.45 -0.80 -30.48
N SER A 86 -10.34 -0.13 -30.78
CA SER A 86 -9.35 -0.64 -31.72
C SER A 86 -8.60 -1.88 -31.24
N PHE A 87 -8.38 -2.00 -29.94
CA PHE A 87 -7.59 -3.06 -29.31
C PHE A 87 -8.42 -3.99 -28.42
N TYR A 88 -9.75 -3.81 -28.39
CA TYR A 88 -10.68 -4.57 -27.55
C TYR A 88 -10.15 -4.69 -26.11
N ILE A 89 -9.79 -3.53 -25.54
CA ILE A 89 -9.24 -3.47 -24.19
C ILE A 89 -10.41 -3.62 -23.23
N GLU A 90 -10.41 -4.72 -22.49
CA GLU A 90 -11.37 -4.98 -21.43
C GLU A 90 -10.65 -4.97 -20.10
N ALA A 91 -11.02 -4.04 -19.22
CA ALA A 91 -10.55 -4.02 -17.86
C ALA A 91 -11.72 -3.83 -16.90
N LYS A 92 -11.75 -4.61 -15.81
CA LYS A 92 -12.84 -4.59 -14.83
C LYS A 92 -12.31 -4.74 -13.43
N THR A 93 -12.75 -3.87 -12.53
CA THR A 93 -12.45 -4.02 -11.10
C THR A 93 -13.35 -5.07 -10.45
N ALA A 94 -13.02 -5.47 -9.23
CA ALA A 94 -13.90 -6.31 -8.42
C ALA A 94 -15.27 -5.65 -8.14
N GLY A 95 -15.37 -4.32 -8.23
CA GLY A 95 -16.61 -3.56 -8.10
C GLY A 95 -17.42 -3.45 -9.41
N GLY A 96 -16.88 -3.93 -10.53
CA GLY A 96 -17.50 -3.80 -11.85
C GLY A 96 -17.28 -2.44 -12.53
N GLU A 97 -16.44 -1.59 -11.94
CA GLU A 97 -16.03 -0.31 -12.53
C GLU A 97 -14.89 -0.52 -13.54
N GLU A 98 -14.73 0.41 -14.47
CA GLU A 98 -13.63 0.43 -15.42
C GLU A 98 -12.39 1.04 -14.75
N PRO A 99 -11.31 0.27 -14.52
CA PRO A 99 -10.09 0.78 -13.93
C PRO A 99 -9.30 1.63 -14.95
N GLU A 100 -8.42 2.48 -14.45
CA GLU A 100 -7.48 3.22 -15.31
C GLU A 100 -6.51 2.23 -15.97
N VAL A 101 -6.46 2.24 -17.31
CA VAL A 101 -5.53 1.43 -18.11
C VAL A 101 -4.44 2.33 -18.68
N SER A 102 -3.20 1.88 -18.55
CA SER A 102 -2.01 2.58 -19.05
C SER A 102 -1.02 1.60 -19.68
N VAL A 103 -0.17 2.09 -20.59
CA VAL A 103 0.98 1.34 -21.10
C VAL A 103 2.20 1.72 -20.28
N ILE A 104 2.79 0.76 -19.58
CA ILE A 104 3.93 1.01 -18.69
C ILE A 104 5.27 0.60 -19.29
N LYS A 105 5.25 -0.23 -20.33
CA LYS A 105 6.47 -0.67 -21.02
C LYS A 105 6.20 -0.97 -22.48
N VAL A 106 7.10 -0.51 -23.34
CA VAL A 106 7.15 -0.86 -24.76
C VAL A 106 8.55 -1.32 -25.09
N THR A 107 8.68 -2.56 -25.54
CA THR A 107 9.94 -3.17 -25.98
C THR A 107 9.88 -3.38 -27.49
N ASP A 108 10.91 -2.94 -28.20
CA ASP A 108 11.00 -3.07 -29.65
C ASP A 108 11.43 -4.50 -30.09
N PRO A 109 11.42 -4.80 -31.41
CA PRO A 109 11.86 -6.09 -31.94
C PRO A 109 13.33 -6.43 -31.70
N LYS A 110 14.16 -5.45 -31.30
CA LYS A 110 15.57 -5.64 -30.93
C LYS A 110 15.73 -5.83 -29.42
N LEU A 111 14.63 -6.02 -28.68
CA LEU A 111 14.58 -6.17 -27.23
C LEU A 111 15.05 -4.91 -26.47
N LYS A 112 14.99 -3.74 -27.12
CA LYS A 112 15.28 -2.45 -26.50
C LYS A 112 14.01 -1.89 -25.86
N ASP A 113 14.12 -1.42 -24.62
CA ASP A 113 13.07 -0.63 -23.99
C ASP A 113 13.00 0.76 -24.64
N ILE A 114 11.88 1.06 -25.27
CA ILE A 114 11.61 2.32 -25.97
C ILE A 114 10.49 3.12 -25.30
N THR A 115 10.07 2.74 -24.08
CA THR A 115 8.91 3.33 -23.39
C THR A 115 8.99 4.85 -23.27
N LYS A 116 10.18 5.41 -23.05
CA LYS A 116 10.41 6.87 -22.93
C LYS A 116 10.51 7.59 -24.28
N GLU A 117 10.69 6.83 -25.35
CA GLU A 117 10.89 7.35 -26.72
C GLU A 117 9.56 7.41 -27.49
N VAL A 118 8.51 6.75 -26.98
CA VAL A 118 7.21 6.66 -27.64
C VAL A 118 6.09 7.22 -26.77
N LEU A 119 5.06 7.75 -27.42
CA LEU A 119 3.80 8.13 -26.80
C LEU A 119 2.77 7.02 -27.07
N PRO A 120 2.17 6.38 -26.06
CA PRO A 120 1.18 5.33 -26.27
C PRO A 120 -0.04 5.75 -27.09
N GLU A 121 -0.48 7.01 -27.01
CA GLU A 121 -1.63 7.50 -27.81
C GLU A 121 -1.30 7.72 -29.28
N LYS A 122 0.00 7.80 -29.62
CA LYS A 122 0.51 8.06 -30.97
C LYS A 122 1.65 7.10 -31.32
N PHE A 123 1.48 5.84 -30.94
CA PHE A 123 2.51 4.84 -31.16
C PHE A 123 2.64 4.53 -32.64
N MET A 124 3.86 4.64 -33.17
CA MET A 124 4.15 4.33 -34.56
C MET A 124 5.29 3.30 -34.62
N PRO A 125 5.03 2.05 -35.04
CA PRO A 125 6.08 1.05 -35.17
C PRO A 125 7.13 1.50 -36.20
N ALA A 126 8.39 1.58 -35.77
CA ALA A 126 9.51 2.01 -36.61
C ALA A 126 10.24 0.84 -37.28
N LEU A 127 10.20 -0.34 -36.66
CA LEU A 127 10.82 -1.57 -37.12
C LEU A 127 9.74 -2.60 -37.42
N SER A 128 10.04 -3.52 -38.34
CA SER A 128 9.21 -4.71 -38.50
C SER A 128 9.67 -5.78 -37.49
N GLY A 129 8.72 -6.52 -36.91
CA GLY A 129 8.97 -7.57 -35.92
C GLY A 129 8.03 -7.50 -34.71
N GLU A 130 8.36 -8.25 -33.67
CA GLU A 130 7.56 -8.39 -32.46
C GLU A 130 7.84 -7.25 -31.47
N TYR A 131 6.81 -6.46 -31.16
CA TYR A 131 6.80 -5.48 -30.08
C TYR A 131 6.14 -6.09 -28.84
N ARG A 132 6.78 -5.96 -27.67
CA ARG A 132 6.20 -6.40 -26.40
C ARG A 132 5.71 -5.20 -25.62
N ILE A 133 4.41 -5.14 -25.39
CA ILE A 133 3.74 -4.00 -24.76
C ILE A 133 3.11 -4.48 -23.46
N VAL A 134 3.51 -3.86 -22.35
CA VAL A 134 2.98 -4.16 -21.03
C VAL A 134 1.91 -3.14 -20.68
N TYR A 135 0.70 -3.62 -20.53
CA TYR A 135 -0.46 -2.84 -20.07
C TYR A 135 -0.63 -3.02 -18.57
N ARG A 136 -1.01 -1.95 -17.88
CA ARG A 136 -1.32 -1.92 -16.47
C ARG A 136 -2.73 -1.41 -16.27
N ALA A 137 -3.56 -2.19 -15.59
CA ALA A 137 -4.82 -1.74 -15.01
C ALA A 137 -4.60 -1.46 -13.52
N ALA A 138 -5.02 -0.29 -13.04
CA ALA A 138 -4.89 0.10 -11.64
C ALA A 138 -6.25 0.50 -11.06
N GLU A 139 -6.54 0.01 -9.85
CA GLU A 139 -7.67 0.41 -9.04
C GLU A 139 -7.17 0.91 -7.68
N THR A 140 -7.67 2.05 -7.21
CA THR A 140 -7.42 2.50 -5.84
C THR A 140 -8.72 2.41 -5.05
N TYR A 141 -8.77 1.51 -4.07
CA TYR A 141 -9.92 1.29 -3.20
C TYR A 141 -9.51 1.51 -1.74
N LEU A 142 -10.16 2.49 -1.08
CA LEU A 142 -9.92 2.86 0.33
C LEU A 142 -8.43 3.02 0.69
N GLY A 143 -7.66 3.69 -0.19
CA GLY A 143 -6.24 3.95 0.01
C GLY A 143 -5.31 2.77 -0.31
N SER A 144 -5.84 1.62 -0.73
CA SER A 144 -5.04 0.50 -1.25
C SER A 144 -5.12 0.46 -2.77
N THR A 145 -3.98 0.52 -3.44
CA THR A 145 -3.91 0.36 -4.89
C THR A 145 -3.65 -1.10 -5.24
N LYS A 146 -4.52 -1.68 -6.07
CA LYS A 146 -4.35 -3.00 -6.68
C LYS A 146 -4.08 -2.83 -8.16
N THR A 147 -3.14 -3.59 -8.68
CA THR A 147 -2.69 -3.46 -10.06
C THR A 147 -2.60 -4.82 -10.73
N THR A 148 -2.91 -4.85 -12.01
CA THR A 148 -2.65 -6.00 -12.88
C THR A 148 -1.82 -5.53 -14.05
N GLU A 149 -0.69 -6.20 -14.27
CA GLU A 149 0.20 -5.95 -15.39
C GLU A 149 0.22 -7.18 -16.30
N LYS A 150 0.05 -6.97 -17.60
CA LYS A 150 0.10 -8.04 -18.60
C LYS A 150 0.86 -7.59 -19.84
N GLU A 151 1.75 -8.46 -20.29
CA GLU A 151 2.50 -8.30 -21.53
C GLU A 151 1.71 -8.89 -22.70
N TYR A 152 1.69 -8.14 -23.81
CA TYR A 152 1.08 -8.54 -25.07
C TYR A 152 2.07 -8.31 -26.21
N ASN A 153 2.14 -9.29 -27.12
CA ASN A 153 3.11 -9.30 -28.21
C ASN A 153 2.45 -8.93 -29.53
N PHE A 154 2.76 -7.76 -30.06
CA PHE A 154 2.22 -7.24 -31.32
C PHE A 154 3.22 -7.45 -32.44
N ILE A 155 2.79 -7.98 -33.57
CA ILE A 155 3.65 -8.14 -34.75
C ILE A 155 3.43 -6.91 -35.64
N ALA A 156 4.50 -6.16 -35.90
CA ALA A 156 4.51 -5.06 -36.86
C ALA A 156 5.18 -5.50 -38.17
N ASP A 157 4.50 -5.31 -39.30
CA ASP A 157 5.07 -5.56 -40.64
C ASP A 157 5.39 -4.25 -41.37
#